data_AF-B8IAN6-F1
#
_entry.id   AF-B8IAN6-F1
#
_cell.length_a   1.000
_cell.length_b   1.000
_cell.length_c   1.000
_cell.angle_alpha   90.00
_cell.angle_beta   90.00
_cell.angle_gamma   90.00
#
_symmetry.space_group_name_H-M   'P 1'
#
loop_
_entity.id
_entity.type
_entity.pdbx_description
1 polymer ?
#
loop_
_entity_poly.entity_id
_entity_poly.type
_entity_poly.pdbx_seq_one_letter_code
_entity_poly.pdbx_strand_id
1 'polypeptide(L)'
;MGILAGMAHFTTHRDVIDALGGAARVAARYGGQPNSVYAWLAQAAFPAKTYLTMIRRLQRAGHTAPPELWSFAEEIGGAISDLDAAAPVASRAPAEWVA
;
A
#
# COMPACT_ATOMS: atom_id res chain seq x y z
N MET A 1 -0.81 37.26 6.41
CA MET A 1 -0.64 36.31 5.29
C MET A 1 0.31 35.20 5.73
N GLY A 2 -0.21 34.09 6.27
CA GLY A 2 0.59 32.97 6.77
C GLY A 2 0.22 31.70 6.00
N ILE A 3 1.07 31.31 5.05
CA ILE A 3 0.85 30.14 4.20
C ILE A 3 1.40 28.93 4.96
N LEU A 4 0.58 27.89 5.10
CA LEU A 4 0.89 26.62 5.75
C LEU A 4 2.04 25.90 5.04
N ALA A 5 3.28 26.17 5.46
CA ALA A 5 4.49 25.55 4.91
C ALA A 5 4.67 24.05 5.28
N GLY A 6 3.64 23.36 5.77
CA GLY A 6 3.78 22.03 6.40
C GLY A 6 3.26 20.82 5.61
N MET A 7 2.36 21.02 4.63
CA MET A 7 1.70 19.92 3.92
C MET A 7 2.12 19.87 2.45
N ALA A 8 3.19 19.13 2.18
CA ALA A 8 3.57 18.79 0.81
C ALA A 8 2.77 17.57 0.34
N HIS A 9 2.15 17.69 -0.84
CA HIS A 9 1.46 16.60 -1.52
C HIS A 9 2.41 16.03 -2.58
N PHE A 10 2.92 14.83 -2.33
CA PHE A 10 3.90 14.20 -3.21
C PHE A 10 3.22 13.41 -4.31
N THR A 11 3.44 13.81 -5.55
CA THR A 11 2.88 13.14 -6.73
C THR A 11 3.87 12.20 -7.41
N THR A 12 5.08 12.05 -6.88
CA THR A 12 6.11 11.17 -7.46
C THR A 12 6.72 10.24 -6.42
N HIS A 13 7.08 9.02 -6.84
CA HIS A 13 7.69 8.01 -5.98
C HIS A 13 9.04 8.46 -5.40
N ARG A 14 9.80 9.25 -6.16
CA ARG A 14 11.09 9.78 -5.73
C ARG A 14 10.93 10.75 -4.57
N ASP A 15 9.96 11.65 -4.65
CA ASP A 15 9.69 12.64 -3.61
C ASP A 15 9.19 11.97 -2.33
N VAL A 16 8.30 10.96 -2.47
CA VAL A 16 7.87 10.12 -1.33
C VAL A 16 9.06 9.43 -0.66
N ILE A 17 9.99 8.85 -1.42
CA ILE A 17 11.16 8.19 -0.84
C ILE A 17 12.11 9.19 -0.18
N ASP A 18 12.33 10.35 -0.79
CA ASP A 18 13.19 11.41 -0.26
C ASP A 18 12.63 11.94 1.07
N ALA A 19 11.34 12.26 1.11
CA ALA A 19 10.63 12.69 2.32
C ALA A 19 10.64 11.66 3.45
N LEU A 20 10.71 10.36 3.11
CA LEU A 20 10.85 9.28 4.09
C LEU A 20 12.30 9.10 4.60
N GLY A 21 13.24 9.90 4.10
CA GLY A 21 14.66 9.89 4.47
C GLY A 21 15.53 9.03 3.57
N GLY A 22 15.09 8.79 2.33
CA GLY A 22 15.85 8.12 1.28
C GLY A 22 15.73 6.60 1.25
N ALA A 23 16.20 6.02 0.15
CA ALA A 23 16.04 4.59 -0.16
C ALA A 23 16.63 3.66 0.91
N ALA A 24 17.74 4.04 1.54
CA ALA A 24 18.38 3.25 2.61
C ALA A 24 17.50 3.15 3.87
N ARG A 25 16.88 4.26 4.30
CA ARG A 25 15.96 4.26 5.45
C ARG A 25 14.67 3.52 5.15
N VAL A 26 14.16 3.65 3.94
CA VAL A 26 12.99 2.90 3.46
C VAL A 26 13.32 1.40 3.48
N ALA A 27 14.40 0.96 2.83
CA ALA A 27 14.83 -0.43 2.80
C ALA A 27 15.00 -1.04 4.19
N ALA A 28 15.73 -0.36 5.08
CA ALA A 28 15.96 -0.82 6.46
C ALA A 28 14.67 -0.99 7.27
N ARG A 29 13.60 -0.25 6.92
CA ARG A 29 12.35 -0.23 7.70
C ARG A 29 11.29 -1.17 7.17
N TYR A 30 11.29 -1.41 5.86
CA TYR A 30 10.35 -2.31 5.19
C TYR A 30 10.95 -3.69 4.91
N GLY A 31 12.12 -3.99 5.50
CA GLY A 31 12.74 -5.32 5.48
C GLY A 31 13.35 -5.71 4.13
N GLY A 32 13.66 -4.73 3.28
CA GLY A 32 14.16 -4.95 1.93
C GLY A 32 15.61 -4.52 1.74
N GLN A 33 16.14 -4.80 0.55
CA GLN A 33 17.42 -4.25 0.11
C GLN A 33 17.20 -2.86 -0.52
N PRO A 34 18.19 -1.94 -0.46
CA PRO A 34 18.12 -0.65 -1.15
C PRO A 34 17.83 -0.79 -2.65
N ASN A 35 18.37 -1.84 -3.28
CA ASN A 35 18.08 -2.19 -4.67
C ASN A 35 16.60 -2.44 -4.95
N SER A 36 15.85 -3.03 -4.00
CA SER A 36 14.41 -3.20 -4.14
C SER A 36 13.68 -1.84 -4.18
N VAL A 37 14.15 -0.87 -3.39
CA VAL A 37 13.57 0.48 -3.39
C VAL A 37 13.88 1.21 -4.70
N TYR A 38 15.08 1.04 -5.25
CA TYR A 38 15.40 1.54 -6.59
C TYR A 38 14.59 0.83 -7.69
N ALA A 39 14.29 -0.46 -7.54
CA ALA A 39 13.42 -1.18 -8.45
C ALA A 39 11.98 -0.62 -8.42
N TRP A 40 11.46 -0.26 -7.25
CA TRP A 40 10.14 0.41 -7.13
C TRP A 40 10.13 1.77 -7.85
N LEU A 41 11.23 2.52 -7.76
CA LEU A 41 11.39 3.77 -8.52
C LEU A 41 11.43 3.53 -10.02
N ALA A 42 12.16 2.52 -10.48
CA ALA A 42 12.26 2.16 -11.89
C ALA A 42 10.93 1.66 -12.47
N GLN A 43 10.14 0.95 -11.65
CA GLN A 43 8.82 0.45 -12.00
C GLN A 43 7.70 1.49 -11.82
N ALA A 44 8.01 2.68 -11.29
CA ALA A 44 7.05 3.72 -10.93
C ALA A 44 5.85 3.18 -10.14
N ALA A 45 6.10 2.23 -9.23
CA ALA A 45 5.06 1.51 -8.50
C ALA A 45 5.56 1.10 -7.11
N PHE A 46 4.83 1.51 -6.06
CA PHE A 46 5.04 0.98 -4.73
C PHE A 46 4.22 -0.29 -4.49
N PRO A 47 4.74 -1.28 -3.75
CA PRO A 47 3.95 -2.45 -3.39
C PRO A 47 2.76 -2.08 -2.49
N ALA A 48 1.54 -2.56 -2.75
CA ALA A 48 0.34 -2.29 -1.96
C ALA A 48 0.54 -2.50 -0.45
N LYS A 49 1.24 -3.57 -0.05
CA LYS A 49 1.58 -3.87 1.35
C LYS A 49 2.30 -2.74 2.10
N THR A 50 2.95 -1.82 1.39
CA THR A 50 3.67 -0.68 1.99
C THR A 50 2.77 0.54 2.21
N TYR A 51 1.59 0.59 1.60
CA TYR A 51 0.69 1.75 1.59
C TYR A 51 0.37 2.28 2.99
N LEU A 52 -0.21 1.44 3.85
CA LEU A 52 -0.63 1.85 5.19
C LEU A 52 0.54 2.36 6.03
N THR A 53 1.72 1.76 5.87
CA THR A 53 2.89 2.11 6.68
C THR A 53 3.55 3.40 6.17
N MET A 54 3.65 3.58 4.85
CA MET A 54 4.19 4.80 4.25
C MET A 54 3.26 6.01 4.47
N ILE A 55 1.95 5.86 4.24
CA ILE A 55 0.98 6.95 4.43
C ILE A 55 0.94 7.43 5.89
N ARG A 56 0.90 6.51 6.87
CA ARG A 56 0.94 6.90 8.29
C ARG A 56 2.18 7.71 8.64
N ARG A 57 3.30 7.43 7.96
CA ARG A 57 4.55 8.13 8.20
C ARG A 57 4.62 9.47 7.51
N LEU A 58 4.14 9.55 6.27
CA LEU A 58 3.94 10.82 5.57
C LEU A 58 3.04 11.73 6.41
N GLN A 59 1.91 11.22 6.89
CA GLN A 59 0.99 11.97 7.75
C GLN A 59 1.66 12.45 9.05
N ARG A 60 2.48 11.62 9.70
CA ARG A 60 3.27 12.05 10.88
C ARG A 60 4.30 13.12 10.57
N ALA A 61 4.82 13.14 9.34
CA ALA A 61 5.71 14.18 8.85
C ALA A 61 4.96 15.41 8.29
N GLY A 62 3.62 15.40 8.33
CA GLY A 62 2.78 16.46 7.77
C GLY A 62 2.53 16.34 6.27
N HIS A 63 3.01 15.28 5.61
CA HIS A 63 2.91 15.08 4.17
C HIS A 63 1.79 14.12 3.76
N THR A 64 1.39 14.18 2.49
CA THR A 64 0.41 13.27 1.88
C THR A 64 0.89 12.78 0.51
N ALA A 65 0.35 11.66 0.04
CA ALA A 65 0.62 11.12 -1.28
C ALA A 65 -0.63 10.42 -1.81
N PRO A 66 -0.90 10.46 -3.13
CA PRO A 66 -2.08 9.84 -3.70
C PRO A 66 -1.92 8.31 -3.77
N PRO A 67 -3.00 7.55 -3.56
CA PRO A 67 -2.97 6.08 -3.61
C PRO A 67 -2.51 5.53 -4.96
N GLU A 68 -2.63 6.31 -6.04
CA GLU A 68 -2.19 5.95 -7.39
C GLU A 68 -0.69 5.61 -7.49
N LEU A 69 0.13 6.05 -6.53
CA LEU A 69 1.55 5.67 -6.47
C LEU A 69 1.76 4.21 -6.02
N TRP A 70 0.75 3.56 -5.46
CA TRP A 70 0.79 2.18 -5.03
C TRP A 70 0.08 1.27 -6.04
N SER A 71 0.75 0.19 -6.42
CA SER A 71 0.16 -0.83 -7.28
C SER A 71 -0.78 -1.70 -6.47
N PHE A 72 -2.07 -1.39 -6.53
CA PHE A 72 -3.17 -2.20 -5.97
C PHE A 72 -3.69 -3.26 -6.96
N ALA A 73 -3.21 -3.25 -8.21
CA ALA A 73 -3.73 -4.08 -9.29
C ALA A 73 -3.32 -5.58 -9.20
N GLU A 74 -2.26 -5.91 -8.46
CA GLU A 74 -1.76 -7.30 -8.38
C GLU A 74 -2.36 -8.14 -7.23
N GLU A 75 -2.93 -7.53 -6.18
CA GLU A 75 -3.35 -8.32 -5.00
C GLU A 75 -4.68 -9.06 -5.20
N ILE A 76 -5.54 -8.60 -6.13
CA ILE A 76 -6.84 -9.24 -6.39
C ILE A 76 -6.67 -10.59 -7.15
N GLY A 77 -5.56 -10.80 -7.86
CA GLY A 77 -5.30 -12.06 -8.56
C GLY A 77 -4.94 -13.24 -7.64
N GLY A 78 -4.37 -12.97 -6.45
CA GLY A 78 -4.02 -14.00 -5.46
C GLY A 78 -5.16 -14.32 -4.48
N ALA A 79 -6.00 -13.33 -4.15
CA ALA A 79 -7.10 -13.51 -3.20
C ALA A 79 -8.26 -14.35 -3.78
N ILE A 80 -8.50 -14.30 -5.08
CA ILE A 80 -9.52 -15.14 -5.75
C ILE A 80 -9.09 -16.61 -5.86
N SER A 81 -7.77 -16.92 -5.85
CA SER A 81 -7.29 -18.31 -5.89
C SER A 81 -7.47 -19.05 -4.57
N ASP A 82 -7.58 -18.35 -3.44
CA ASP A 82 -7.90 -18.95 -2.14
C ASP A 82 -9.41 -19.24 -2.00
N LEU A 83 -10.26 -18.48 -2.70
CA LEU A 83 -11.72 -18.66 -2.67
C LEU A 83 -12.20 -19.95 -3.37
N ASP A 84 -11.40 -20.53 -4.27
CA ASP A 84 -11.71 -21.78 -4.98
C ASP A 84 -11.35 -23.04 -4.16
N ALA A 85 -10.49 -22.89 -3.14
CA ALA A 85 -10.05 -24.00 -2.27
C ALA A 85 -11.00 -24.26 -1.08
N ALA A 86 -11.96 -23.37 -0.84
CA ALA A 86 -13.01 -23.60 0.15
C ALA A 86 -14.05 -24.57 -0.42
N ALA A 87 -13.99 -25.82 0.05
CA ALA A 87 -15.00 -26.85 -0.15
C ALA A 87 -16.43 -26.27 -0.14
N PRO A 88 -17.36 -26.79 -0.97
CA PRO A 88 -18.69 -26.20 -1.11
C PRO A 88 -19.32 -26.03 0.27
N VAL A 89 -19.54 -24.77 0.66
CA VAL A 89 -20.39 -24.44 1.80
C VAL A 89 -21.75 -25.05 1.47
N ALA A 90 -22.02 -26.21 2.06
CA ALA A 90 -23.31 -26.84 1.95
C ALA A 90 -24.31 -25.80 2.46
N SER A 91 -25.17 -25.32 1.57
CA SER A 91 -26.29 -24.44 1.87
C SER A 91 -27.18 -25.12 2.90
N ARG A 92 -26.84 -25.01 4.19
CA ARG A 92 -27.75 -25.32 5.27
C ARG A 92 -28.68 -24.14 5.40
N ALA A 93 -29.76 -24.18 4.64
CA ALA A 93 -30.91 -23.33 4.89
C ALA A 93 -31.26 -23.41 6.38
N PRO A 94 -31.52 -22.28 7.07
CA PRO A 94 -31.97 -22.33 8.44
C PRO A 94 -33.31 -23.08 8.48
N ALA A 95 -33.47 -23.98 9.45
CA ALA A 95 -34.63 -24.86 9.60
C ALA A 95 -35.95 -24.13 9.91
N GLU A 96 -35.96 -22.80 9.85
CA GLU A 96 -37.09 -21.93 10.18
C GLU A 96 -37.99 -21.59 8.97
N TRP A 97 -37.68 -22.07 7.76
CA TRP A 97 -38.47 -21.82 6.53
C TRP A 97 -39.36 -22.99 6.11
N VAL A 98 -39.53 -24.02 6.95
CA VAL A 98 -40.50 -25.09 6.74
C VAL A 98 -41.45 -25.14 7.92
N ALA A 99 -42.49 -24.30 7.87
CA ALA A 99 -43.74 -24.45 8.60
C ALA A 99 -44.86 -23.75 7.83
#